data_AF-A0A2E8JS44-F1
#
_entry.id   AF-A0A2E8JS44-F1
#
_cell.length_a   1.000
_cell.length_b   1.000
_cell.length_c   1.000
_cell.angle_alpha   90.00
_cell.angle_beta   90.00
_cell.angle_gamma   90.00
#
_symmetry.space_group_name_H-M   'P 1'
#
loop_
_entity.id
_entity.type
_entity.pdbx_description
1 polymer ?
#
loop_
_entity_poly.entity_id
_entity_poly.type
_entity_poly.pdbx_seq_one_letter_code
_entity_poly.pdbx_strand_id
1 'polypeptide(L)'
;MKSERNVIKNVNNKYAVINLRKVDGNPQTPQELLEAISKNPESVEFGLESSQDEFWLIKLRDKYAAVALQAYADAARADDPEYADMVDQKVKRAGPNSAFCKAPD
;
A
#
# COMPACT_ATOMS: atom_id res chain seq x y z
N MET A 1 -16.30 9.77 16.80
CA MET A 1 -14.94 10.11 16.35
C MET A 1 -15.04 10.64 14.92
N LYS A 2 -14.83 11.95 14.72
CA LYS A 2 -14.99 12.57 13.39
C LYS A 2 -13.80 12.16 12.53
N SER A 3 -14.09 11.58 11.38
CA SER A 3 -13.12 11.27 10.34
C SER A 3 -12.51 12.59 9.82
N GLU A 4 -11.28 12.91 10.22
CA GLU A 4 -10.47 13.96 9.56
C GLU A 4 -10.06 13.56 8.12
N ARG A 5 -10.68 12.54 7.52
CA ARG A 5 -10.26 12.02 6.21
C ARG A 5 -10.60 12.97 5.06
N ASN A 6 -11.57 13.89 5.26
CA ASN A 6 -12.09 14.77 4.20
C ASN A 6 -11.82 16.27 4.41
N VAL A 7 -10.89 16.67 5.28
CA VAL A 7 -10.59 18.10 5.49
C VAL A 7 -9.16 18.41 5.11
N ILE A 8 -8.82 18.48 3.81
CA ILE A 8 -7.67 19.29 3.37
C ILE A 8 -7.97 19.92 2.01
N LYS A 9 -7.96 21.26 2.00
CA LYS A 9 -8.23 22.17 0.88
C LYS A 9 -7.01 22.33 -0.07
N ASN A 10 -6.15 21.31 -0.15
CA ASN A 10 -4.97 21.25 -1.01
C ASN A 10 -4.81 19.80 -1.48
N VAL A 11 -4.90 19.58 -2.79
CA VAL A 11 -4.90 18.27 -3.46
C VAL A 11 -3.47 17.70 -3.53
N ASN A 12 -2.76 17.67 -2.42
CA ASN A 12 -1.50 16.95 -2.33
C ASN A 12 -1.85 15.52 -1.92
N ASN A 13 -1.70 14.58 -2.85
CA ASN A 13 -1.94 13.15 -2.59
C ASN A 13 -1.17 12.74 -1.31
N LYS A 14 -1.88 12.15 -0.34
CA LYS A 14 -1.33 11.83 1.00
C LYS A 14 -0.13 10.88 0.94
N TYR A 15 0.00 10.14 -0.16
CA TYR A 15 1.06 9.19 -0.41
C TYR A 15 1.44 9.24 -1.90
N ALA A 16 2.73 9.02 -2.18
CA ALA A 16 3.21 8.56 -3.47
C ALA A 16 3.77 7.14 -3.29
N VAL A 17 3.61 6.30 -4.30
CA VAL A 17 4.14 4.93 -4.28
C VAL A 17 5.37 4.89 -5.18
N ILE A 18 6.42 4.22 -4.71
CA ILE A 18 7.62 3.98 -5.51
C ILE A 18 7.56 2.54 -6.01
N ASN A 19 7.48 2.37 -7.31
CA ASN A 19 7.53 1.09 -7.99
C ASN A 19 8.99 0.61 -8.06
N LEU A 20 9.39 -0.17 -7.06
CA LEU A 20 10.77 -0.67 -6.94
C LEU A 20 11.23 -1.54 -8.14
N ARG A 21 10.33 -2.02 -9.00
CA ARG A 21 10.73 -2.74 -10.23
C ARG A 21 11.28 -1.81 -11.30
N LYS A 22 10.90 -0.52 -11.26
CA LYS A 22 11.40 0.53 -12.16
C LYS A 22 12.64 1.24 -11.59
N VAL A 23 13.03 0.90 -10.36
CA VAL A 23 14.21 1.48 -9.70
C VAL A 23 15.42 0.64 -10.06
N ASP A 24 16.40 1.23 -10.74
CA ASP A 24 17.63 0.55 -11.10
C ASP A 24 18.49 0.24 -9.86
N GLY A 25 19.02 -0.98 -9.82
CA GLY A 25 19.86 -1.45 -8.72
C GLY A 25 19.06 -1.95 -7.52
N ASN A 26 19.68 -1.88 -6.34
CA ASN A 26 19.08 -2.36 -5.09
C ASN A 26 19.40 -1.38 -3.96
N PRO A 27 18.82 -0.16 -3.97
CA PRO A 27 19.13 0.87 -3.00
C PRO A 27 18.84 0.37 -1.58
N GLN A 28 19.83 0.47 -0.69
CA GLN A 28 19.75 0.05 0.71
C GLN A 28 19.59 1.24 1.66
N THR A 29 19.79 2.46 1.16
CA THR A 29 19.66 3.70 1.94
C THR A 29 18.66 4.68 1.33
N PRO A 30 18.05 5.59 2.12
CA PRO A 30 17.19 6.64 1.58
C PRO A 30 17.88 7.50 0.53
N GLN A 31 19.18 7.76 0.68
CA GLN A 31 19.97 8.54 -0.26
C GLN A 31 20.11 7.82 -1.60
N GLU A 32 20.48 6.54 -1.58
CA GLU A 32 20.57 5.71 -2.79
C GLU A 32 19.21 5.62 -3.49
N LEU A 33 18.11 5.50 -2.73
CA LEU A 33 16.76 5.46 -3.28
C LEU A 33 16.39 6.79 -3.97
N LEU A 34 16.73 7.93 -3.37
CA LEU A 34 16.49 9.25 -3.98
C LEU A 34 17.30 9.43 -5.27
N GLU A 35 18.55 8.99 -5.30
CA GLU A 35 19.36 9.01 -6.51
C GLU A 35 18.78 8.11 -7.61
N ALA A 36 18.30 6.92 -7.24
CA ALA A 36 17.70 5.99 -8.18
C ALA A 36 16.36 6.51 -8.74
N ILE A 37 15.51 7.11 -7.90
CA ILE A 37 14.29 7.81 -8.34
C ILE A 37 14.65 8.99 -9.26
N SER A 38 15.70 9.74 -8.95
CA SER A 38 16.10 10.88 -9.79
C SER A 38 16.56 10.45 -11.18
N LYS A 39 17.10 9.23 -11.32
CA LYS A 39 17.47 8.61 -12.60
C LYS A 39 16.26 8.02 -13.33
N ASN A 40 15.24 7.59 -12.59
CA ASN A 40 14.01 7.01 -13.13
C ASN A 40 12.76 7.66 -12.46
N PRO A 41 12.35 8.86 -12.88
CA PRO A 41 11.23 9.57 -12.26
C PRO A 41 9.88 8.85 -12.40
N GLU A 42 9.69 8.05 -13.47
CA GLU A 42 8.49 7.25 -13.73
C GLU A 42 8.31 6.06 -12.78
N SER A 43 9.30 5.84 -11.89
CA SER A 43 9.21 4.93 -10.76
C SER A 43 8.25 5.45 -9.67
N VAL A 44 7.89 6.73 -9.67
CA VAL A 44 7.00 7.34 -8.68
C VAL A 44 5.59 7.51 -9.23
N GLU A 45 4.62 6.89 -8.56
CA GLU A 45 3.21 6.93 -8.92
C GLU A 45 2.45 7.78 -7.89
N PHE A 46 1.74 8.80 -8.37
CA PHE A 46 1.07 9.78 -7.50
C PHE A 46 -0.40 9.45 -7.23
N GLY A 47 -1.05 8.55 -7.98
CA GLY A 47 -2.44 8.20 -7.69
C GLY A 47 -3.43 9.29 -8.09
N LEU A 48 -3.23 9.94 -9.25
CA LEU A 48 -4.08 11.05 -9.67
C LEU A 48 -5.51 10.56 -9.94
N GLU A 49 -6.49 11.20 -9.30
CA GLU A 49 -7.92 10.86 -9.46
C GLU A 49 -8.35 10.97 -10.93
N SER A 50 -9.13 10.00 -11.39
CA SER A 50 -9.63 9.90 -12.77
C SER A 50 -8.52 9.81 -13.83
N SER A 51 -7.33 9.34 -13.46
CA SER A 51 -6.24 9.04 -14.39
C SER A 51 -5.95 7.54 -14.46
N GLN A 52 -5.16 7.12 -15.45
CA GLN A 52 -4.68 5.74 -15.55
C GLN A 52 -3.77 5.33 -14.38
N ASP A 53 -3.23 6.31 -13.66
CA ASP A 53 -2.37 6.10 -12.50
C ASP A 53 -3.16 6.12 -11.18
N GLU A 54 -4.49 6.15 -11.22
CA GLU A 54 -5.31 6.17 -10.01
C GLU A 54 -5.16 4.86 -9.22
N PHE A 55 -4.82 4.97 -7.94
CA PHE A 55 -4.78 3.84 -7.02
C PHE A 55 -5.20 4.25 -5.61
N TRP A 56 -5.62 3.27 -4.83
CA TRP A 56 -5.97 3.44 -3.43
C TRP A 56 -5.00 2.67 -2.53
N LEU A 57 -4.40 3.36 -1.58
CA LEU A 57 -3.50 2.75 -0.60
C LEU A 57 -4.13 2.76 0.79
N ILE A 58 -4.21 1.58 1.39
CA ILE A 58 -4.67 1.41 2.77
C ILE A 58 -3.52 0.84 3.60
N LYS A 59 -3.01 1.65 4.52
CA LYS A 59 -2.00 1.20 5.50
C LYS A 59 -2.69 0.62 6.72
N LEU A 60 -2.85 -0.70 6.75
CA LEU A 60 -3.49 -1.41 7.87
C LEU A 60 -2.45 -1.91 8.88
N ARG A 61 -2.47 -1.34 10.08
CA ARG A 61 -1.66 -1.79 11.24
C ARG A 61 -2.52 -2.08 12.47
N ASP A 62 -3.82 -2.15 12.28
CA ASP A 62 -4.80 -2.31 13.34
C ASP A 62 -5.51 -3.67 13.28
N LYS A 63 -6.42 -3.90 14.23
CA LYS A 63 -7.21 -5.14 14.35
C LYS A 63 -8.04 -5.49 13.11
N TYR A 64 -8.30 -4.56 12.20
CA TYR A 64 -9.08 -4.80 10.99
C TYR A 64 -8.22 -5.27 9.80
N ALA A 65 -6.88 -5.23 9.93
CA ALA A 65 -5.97 -5.62 8.86
C ALA A 65 -6.22 -7.04 8.34
N ALA A 66 -6.45 -8.00 9.23
CA ALA A 66 -6.71 -9.39 8.84
C ALA A 66 -8.00 -9.53 8.02
N VAL A 67 -9.07 -8.86 8.44
CA VAL A 67 -10.38 -8.92 7.77
C VAL A 67 -10.31 -8.32 6.36
N ALA A 68 -9.66 -7.15 6.22
CA ALA A 68 -9.52 -6.51 4.92
C ALA A 68 -8.67 -7.36 3.94
N LEU A 69 -7.59 -7.96 4.43
CA LEU A 69 -6.77 -8.86 3.61
C LEU A 69 -7.53 -10.13 3.22
N GLN A 70 -8.34 -10.69 4.11
CA GLN A 70 -9.14 -11.88 3.81
C GLN A 70 -10.17 -11.58 2.71
N ALA A 71 -10.91 -10.47 2.84
CA ALA A 71 -11.90 -10.07 1.85
C ALA A 71 -11.25 -9.84 0.47
N TYR A 72 -10.04 -9.27 0.44
CA TYR A 72 -9.29 -9.10 -0.80
C TYR A 72 -8.83 -10.44 -1.40
N ALA A 73 -8.32 -11.37 -0.58
CA ALA A 73 -7.97 -12.72 -1.04
C ALA A 73 -9.17 -13.46 -1.62
N ASP A 74 -10.33 -13.35 -0.97
CA ASP A 74 -11.56 -14.00 -1.42
C ASP A 74 -12.05 -13.46 -2.78
N ALA A 75 -11.95 -12.15 -2.99
CA ALA A 75 -12.25 -11.54 -4.28
C ALA A 75 -11.22 -11.96 -5.36
N ALA A 76 -9.93 -11.91 -5.04
CA ALA A 76 -8.85 -12.23 -5.98
C ALA A 76 -8.88 -13.70 -6.42
N ARG A 77 -9.37 -14.62 -5.57
CA ARG A 77 -9.37 -16.06 -5.85
C ARG A 77 -10.16 -16.45 -7.11
N ALA A 78 -11.13 -15.63 -7.53
CA ALA A 78 -11.87 -15.87 -8.77
C ALA A 78 -10.99 -15.69 -10.03
N ASP A 79 -10.01 -14.79 -9.97
CA ASP A 79 -9.18 -14.40 -11.12
C ASP A 79 -7.76 -15.00 -11.02
N ASP A 80 -7.19 -15.06 -9.82
CA ASP A 80 -5.83 -15.52 -9.53
C ASP A 80 -5.78 -16.27 -8.17
N PRO A 81 -6.02 -17.60 -8.18
CA PRO A 81 -5.98 -18.41 -6.96
C PRO A 81 -4.60 -18.44 -6.29
N GLU A 82 -3.51 -18.43 -7.06
CA GLU A 82 -2.15 -18.49 -6.51
C GLU A 82 -1.82 -17.19 -5.76
N TYR A 83 -2.20 -16.04 -6.34
CA TYR A 83 -2.06 -14.76 -5.67
C TYR A 83 -2.96 -14.65 -4.43
N ALA A 84 -4.19 -15.15 -4.49
CA ALA A 84 -5.06 -15.21 -3.32
C ALA A 84 -4.42 -16.00 -2.17
N ASP A 85 -3.82 -17.16 -2.46
CA ASP A 85 -3.11 -17.96 -1.45
C ASP A 85 -1.91 -17.19 -0.85
N MET A 86 -1.18 -16.41 -1.66
CA MET A 86 -0.12 -15.53 -1.16
C MET A 86 -0.66 -14.45 -0.21
N VAL A 87 -1.85 -13.90 -0.49
CA VAL A 87 -2.51 -12.92 0.40
C VAL A 87 -2.97 -13.60 1.68
N ASP A 88 -3.52 -14.82 1.63
CA ASP A 88 -3.92 -15.59 2.82
C ASP A 88 -2.75 -15.81 3.79
N GLN A 89 -1.53 -16.05 3.28
CA GLN A 89 -0.36 -16.13 4.16
C GLN A 89 -0.08 -14.82 4.91
N LYS A 90 -0.42 -13.66 4.31
CA LYS A 90 -0.30 -12.36 4.98
C LYS A 90 -1.37 -12.18 6.06
N VAL A 91 -2.59 -12.71 5.87
CA VAL A 91 -3.67 -12.68 6.87
C VAL A 91 -3.22 -13.30 8.19
N LYS A 92 -2.50 -14.43 8.14
CA LYS A 92 -2.00 -15.16 9.32
C LYS A 92 -1.09 -14.34 10.24
N ARG A 93 -0.50 -13.26 9.73
CA ARG A 93 0.40 -12.36 10.48
C ARG A 93 -0.08 -10.92 10.55
N ALA A 94 -1.34 -10.67 10.20
CA ALA A 94 -1.98 -9.35 10.21
C ALA A 94 -2.98 -9.22 11.36
N GLY A 95 -3.35 -7.98 11.66
CA GLY A 95 -4.37 -7.67 12.66
C GLY A 95 -3.99 -8.24 14.03
N PRO A 96 -4.91 -8.88 14.76
CA PRO A 96 -4.66 -9.42 16.09
C PRO A 96 -3.49 -10.40 16.18
N ASN A 97 -3.09 -11.01 15.06
CA ASN A 97 -1.98 -11.95 14.99
C ASN A 97 -0.60 -11.27 14.89
N SER A 98 -0.56 -9.94 14.77
CA SER A 98 0.68 -9.16 14.72
C SER A 98 1.04 -8.61 16.10
N ALA A 99 2.31 -8.77 16.50
CA ALA A 99 2.85 -8.11 17.70
C ALA A 99 2.80 -6.58 17.64
N PHE A 100 2.62 -6.01 16.44
CA PHE A 100 2.52 -4.57 16.21
C PHE A 100 1.08 -4.09 15.98
N CYS A 101 0.08 -4.94 16.27
CA CYS A 101 -1.33 -4.59 16.13
C CYS A 101 -1.68 -3.43 17.06
N LYS A 102 -2.24 -2.36 16.49
CA LYS A 102 -2.74 -1.21 17.25
C LYS A 102 -4.26 -1.19 17.31
N ALA A 103 -4.81 -0.53 18.31
CA ALA A 103 -6.20 -0.08 18.21
C ALA A 103 -6.26 1.01 17.13
N PRO A 104 -7.33 1.06 16.32
CA PRO A 104 -7.54 2.16 15.38
C PRO A 104 -7.66 3.46 16.18
N ASP A 105 -6.88 4.48 15.78
CA ASP A 105 -6.96 5.84 16.32
C ASP A 105 -8.28 6.53 15.97
#